data_AF-A0A160NU02-F1
#
_entry.id   AF-A0A160NU02-F1
#
_cell.length_a   1.000
_cell.length_b   1.000
_cell.length_c   1.000
_cell.angle_alpha   90.00
_cell.angle_beta   90.00
_cell.angle_gamma   90.00
#
_symmetry.space_group_name_H-M   'P 1'
#
loop_
_entity.id
_entity.type
_entity.pdbx_description
1 polymer ?
#
loop_
_entity_poly.entity_id
_entity_poly.type
_entity_poly.pdbx_seq_one_letter_code
_entity_poly.pdbx_strand_id
1 'polypeptide(L)'
;MTRLRTTAMALAGTAAMFALSAAPAQAAPGDVTTTCASSATPAGYVDVNWGYSPSCGTQNFAPNIKQIKQLTGLPVGTVVEACGSTYYPAGWVATASYYSSGCVAFPNGGFNNNAWTLKRVS
;
A
#
# COMPACT_ATOMS: atom_id res chain seq x y z
N MET A 1 18.86 -76.74 -2.82
CA MET A 1 19.83 -75.65 -2.62
C MET A 1 19.18 -74.35 -3.08
N THR A 2 19.03 -73.44 -2.12
CA THR A 2 18.33 -72.14 -2.09
C THR A 2 18.95 -71.09 -3.02
N ARG A 3 18.16 -70.25 -3.74
CA ARG A 3 18.37 -68.79 -4.03
C ARG A 3 17.05 -68.16 -4.54
N LEU A 4 16.32 -67.44 -3.68
CA LEU A 4 16.21 -65.98 -3.47
C LEU A 4 15.10 -65.27 -4.30
N ARG A 5 14.15 -64.69 -3.55
CA ARG A 5 13.06 -63.80 -3.99
C ARG A 5 13.60 -62.39 -4.21
N THR A 6 13.13 -61.68 -5.24
CA THR A 6 13.24 -60.21 -5.30
C THR A 6 11.97 -59.61 -5.86
N THR A 7 11.12 -59.10 -4.96
CA THR A 7 10.00 -58.20 -5.23
C THR A 7 10.54 -56.80 -5.52
N ALA A 8 10.22 -56.22 -6.67
CA ALA A 8 10.53 -54.83 -6.98
C ALA A 8 9.45 -53.91 -6.39
N MET A 9 9.82 -53.11 -5.39
CA MET A 9 9.06 -51.92 -4.97
C MET A 9 9.36 -50.79 -5.97
N ALA A 10 8.33 -50.22 -6.60
CA ALA A 10 8.44 -48.98 -7.35
C ALA A 10 7.75 -47.85 -6.58
N LEU A 11 8.48 -46.75 -6.45
CA LEU A 11 8.29 -45.65 -5.52
C LEU A 11 6.99 -44.85 -5.75
N ALA A 12 6.33 -44.50 -4.65
CA ALA A 12 5.32 -43.44 -4.61
C ALA A 12 6.02 -42.07 -4.75
N GLY A 13 5.75 -41.35 -5.83
CA GLY A 13 6.17 -39.97 -6.01
C GLY A 13 5.13 -39.02 -5.40
N THR A 14 5.46 -38.38 -4.29
CA THR A 14 4.69 -37.27 -3.71
C THR A 14 4.96 -36.01 -4.52
N ALA A 15 4.00 -35.62 -5.38
CA ALA A 15 4.01 -34.30 -6.01
C ALA A 15 3.62 -33.24 -4.96
N ALA A 16 4.60 -32.49 -4.46
CA ALA A 16 4.35 -31.30 -3.64
C ALA A 16 3.74 -30.20 -4.52
N MET A 17 2.43 -29.99 -4.40
CA MET A 17 1.76 -28.83 -5.00
C MET A 17 2.13 -27.58 -4.19
N PHE A 18 3.05 -26.76 -4.71
CA PHE A 18 3.21 -25.39 -4.24
C PHE A 18 1.96 -24.60 -4.64
N ALA A 19 1.08 -24.34 -3.66
CA ALA A 19 0.00 -23.39 -3.85
C ALA A 19 0.61 -22.00 -4.06
N LEU A 20 0.65 -21.53 -5.32
CA LEU A 20 0.84 -20.11 -5.62
C LEU A 20 -0.38 -19.38 -5.03
N SER A 21 -0.24 -18.82 -3.82
CA SER A 21 -1.14 -17.77 -3.38
C SER A 21 -0.94 -16.59 -4.33
N ALA A 22 -1.88 -16.37 -5.24
CA ALA A 22 -1.91 -15.16 -6.03
C ALA A 22 -1.88 -13.97 -5.06
N ALA A 23 -0.87 -13.12 -5.17
CA ALA A 23 -0.85 -11.87 -4.42
C ALA A 23 -2.17 -11.14 -4.70
N PRO A 24 -2.81 -10.51 -3.70
CA PRO A 24 -4.02 -9.73 -3.93
C PRO A 24 -3.73 -8.73 -5.06
N ALA A 25 -4.65 -8.60 -6.00
CA ALA A 25 -4.50 -7.70 -7.13
C ALA A 25 -4.27 -6.27 -6.61
N GLN A 26 -3.03 -5.80 -6.70
CA GLN A 26 -2.66 -4.43 -6.36
C GLN A 26 -3.03 -3.51 -7.54
N ALA A 27 -3.46 -2.29 -7.25
CA ALA A 27 -3.60 -1.25 -8.27
C ALA A 27 -2.26 -1.03 -9.00
N ALA A 28 -2.30 -0.53 -10.23
CA ALA A 28 -1.09 -0.29 -10.99
C ALA A 28 -0.21 0.77 -10.31
N PRO A 29 1.13 0.72 -10.51
CA PRO A 29 2.03 1.72 -9.94
C PRO A 29 1.61 3.15 -10.32
N GLY A 30 1.44 4.01 -9.32
CA GLY A 30 1.02 5.40 -9.51
C GLY A 30 -0.49 5.63 -9.52
N ASP A 31 -1.30 4.57 -9.55
CA ASP A 31 -2.77 4.69 -9.49
C ASP A 31 -3.20 5.39 -8.21
N VAL A 32 -4.20 6.26 -8.35
CA VAL A 32 -4.84 6.96 -7.25
C VAL A 32 -6.26 6.45 -7.10
N THR A 33 -6.63 6.02 -5.89
CA THR A 33 -7.99 5.57 -5.57
C THR A 33 -8.54 6.33 -4.39
N THR A 34 -9.85 6.56 -4.38
CA THR A 34 -10.55 7.18 -3.24
C THR A 34 -11.12 6.09 -2.35
N THR A 35 -10.88 6.19 -1.04
CA THR A 35 -11.41 5.27 -0.03
C THR A 35 -11.97 6.06 1.15
N CYS A 36 -12.80 5.40 1.98
CA CYS A 36 -13.27 6.01 3.21
C CYS A 36 -12.10 6.23 4.18
N ALA A 37 -12.13 7.33 4.92
CA ALA A 37 -11.12 7.69 5.91
C ALA A 37 -10.94 6.60 6.98
N SER A 38 -12.01 5.88 7.31
CA SER A 38 -12.03 4.78 8.27
C SER A 38 -11.27 3.53 7.82
N SER A 39 -11.01 3.38 6.52
CA SER A 39 -10.23 2.26 5.99
C SER A 39 -8.74 2.54 6.17
N ALA A 40 -7.97 1.56 6.66
CA ALA A 40 -6.52 1.70 6.76
C ALA A 40 -5.89 1.88 5.36
N THR A 41 -4.88 2.74 5.25
CA THR A 41 -4.10 2.88 4.02
C THR A 41 -3.26 1.60 3.85
N PRO A 42 -3.41 0.85 2.75
CA PRO A 42 -2.69 -0.41 2.58
C PRO A 42 -1.18 -0.21 2.47
N ALA A 43 -0.42 -1.27 2.75
CA ALA A 43 1.03 -1.25 2.53
C ALA A 43 1.36 -0.94 1.07
N GLY A 44 2.43 -0.15 0.87
CA GLY A 44 2.83 0.31 -0.47
C GLY A 44 2.09 1.56 -0.96
N TYR A 45 1.06 2.03 -0.26
CA TYR A 45 0.35 3.26 -0.59
C TYR A 45 0.72 4.40 0.34
N VAL A 46 0.46 5.62 -0.11
CA VAL A 46 0.44 6.84 0.71
C VAL A 46 -0.84 7.61 0.47
N ASP A 47 -1.27 8.38 1.46
CA ASP A 47 -2.36 9.33 1.28
C ASP A 47 -1.84 10.52 0.46
N VAL A 48 -2.64 11.05 -0.45
CA VAL A 48 -2.28 12.21 -1.28
C VAL A 48 -3.29 13.35 -1.20
N ASN A 49 -4.48 13.09 -0.67
CA ASN A 49 -5.50 14.10 -0.46
C ASN A 49 -6.56 13.61 0.54
N TRP A 50 -7.20 14.54 1.25
CA TRP A 50 -8.31 14.30 2.17
C TRP A 50 -9.52 15.14 1.76
N GLY A 51 -10.72 14.63 1.98
CA GLY A 51 -11.92 15.31 1.55
C GLY A 51 -13.20 14.75 2.14
N TYR A 52 -14.32 15.16 1.54
CA TYR A 52 -15.65 14.81 2.00
C TYR A 52 -16.45 14.11 0.89
N SER A 53 -17.15 13.04 1.24
CA SER A 53 -18.12 12.39 0.38
C SER A 53 -19.29 11.83 1.19
N PRO A 54 -20.55 11.99 0.73
CA PRO A 54 -21.68 11.34 1.38
C PRO A 54 -21.62 9.80 1.32
N SER A 55 -20.79 9.24 0.42
CA SER A 55 -20.64 7.78 0.28
C SER A 55 -19.97 7.09 1.48
N CYS A 56 -19.31 7.86 2.36
CA CYS A 56 -18.61 7.35 3.53
C CYS A 56 -19.26 7.81 4.86
N GLY A 57 -20.58 8.01 4.82
CA GLY A 57 -21.40 8.37 6.00
C GLY A 57 -21.59 9.87 6.19
N THR A 58 -22.32 10.22 7.25
CA THR A 58 -22.67 11.61 7.58
C THR A 58 -21.42 12.43 7.88
N GLN A 59 -21.34 13.61 7.26
CA GLN A 59 -20.22 14.53 7.40
C GLN A 59 -20.17 15.06 8.84
N ASN A 60 -19.02 14.90 9.50
CA ASN A 60 -18.64 15.74 10.64
C ASN A 60 -17.74 16.88 10.12
N PHE A 61 -17.19 17.71 11.02
CA PHE A 61 -16.20 18.74 10.68
C PHE A 61 -14.86 18.18 10.17
N ALA A 62 -14.66 16.86 10.17
CA ALA A 62 -13.46 16.17 9.73
C ALA A 62 -13.67 15.47 8.38
N PRO A 63 -12.67 15.46 7.47
CA PRO A 63 -12.78 14.76 6.20
C PRO A 63 -13.04 13.26 6.40
N ASN A 64 -13.95 12.69 5.60
CA ASN A 64 -14.41 11.31 5.73
C ASN A 64 -13.98 10.41 4.55
N ILE A 65 -13.24 10.96 3.58
CA ILE A 65 -12.55 10.21 2.54
C ILE A 65 -11.08 10.63 2.44
N LYS A 66 -10.29 9.74 1.84
CA LYS A 66 -8.91 10.00 1.44
C LYS A 66 -8.64 9.42 0.07
N GLN A 67 -7.75 10.07 -0.66
CA GLN A 67 -7.17 9.53 -1.88
C GLN A 67 -5.82 8.91 -1.53
N ILE A 68 -5.61 7.67 -1.96
CA ILE A 68 -4.38 6.92 -1.74
C ILE A 68 -3.70 6.64 -3.07
N LYS A 69 -2.38 6.73 -3.11
CA LYS A 69 -1.57 6.48 -4.31
C LYS A 69 -0.70 5.25 -4.12
N GLN A 70 -0.75 4.32 -5.08
CA GLN A 70 0.12 3.16 -5.09
C GLN A 70 1.55 3.57 -5.43
N LEU A 71 2.50 3.33 -4.52
CA LEU A 71 3.92 3.65 -4.75
C LEU A 71 4.75 2.44 -5.20
N THR A 72 4.24 1.22 -4.95
CA THR A 72 4.94 -0.01 -5.32
C THR A 72 5.13 -0.08 -6.83
N GLY A 73 6.35 -0.38 -7.27
CA GLY A 73 6.69 -0.52 -8.69
C GLY A 73 7.01 0.80 -9.43
N LEU A 74 6.86 1.97 -8.81
CA LEU A 74 7.27 3.24 -9.44
C LEU A 74 8.80 3.31 -9.63
N PRO A 75 9.36 3.87 -10.72
CA PRO A 75 10.81 3.85 -10.92
C PRO A 75 11.59 4.64 -9.84
N VAL A 76 12.83 4.25 -9.57
CA VAL A 76 13.77 5.04 -8.74
C VAL A 76 13.93 6.44 -9.34
N GLY A 77 13.95 7.46 -8.49
CA GLY A 77 13.96 8.87 -8.90
C GLY A 77 12.57 9.50 -9.03
N THR A 78 11.49 8.71 -8.96
CA THR A 78 10.12 9.24 -8.93
C THR A 78 9.93 10.17 -7.72
N VAL A 79 9.26 11.29 -7.94
CA VAL A 79 8.86 12.25 -6.90
C VAL A 79 7.35 12.21 -6.73
N VAL A 80 6.88 12.20 -5.48
CA VAL A 80 5.47 12.18 -5.12
C VAL A 80 5.23 13.13 -3.96
N GLU A 81 4.23 14.00 -4.10
CA GLU A 81 3.67 14.72 -2.97
C GLU A 81 2.71 13.82 -2.20
N ALA A 82 2.92 13.67 -0.91
CA ALA A 82 2.15 12.80 -0.04
C ALA A 82 1.74 13.52 1.24
N CYS A 83 0.62 13.12 1.80
CA CYS A 83 0.16 13.61 3.09
C CYS A 83 0.89 12.90 4.24
N GLY A 84 1.19 13.67 5.27
CA GLY A 84 1.86 13.25 6.50
C GLY A 84 1.04 12.32 7.40
N SER A 85 -0.14 11.89 6.94
CA SER A 85 -1.09 11.07 7.68
C SER A 85 -0.79 9.57 7.61
N THR A 86 0.10 9.14 6.70
CA THR A 86 0.49 7.73 6.53
C THR A 86 2.01 7.62 6.36
N TYR A 87 2.63 6.60 6.95
CA TYR A 87 4.06 6.33 6.74
C TYR A 87 4.35 5.91 5.30
N TYR A 88 5.37 6.49 4.69
CA TYR A 88 5.81 6.10 3.35
C TYR A 88 6.56 4.74 3.37
N PRO A 89 6.45 3.94 2.29
CA PRO A 89 7.11 2.63 2.20
C PRO A 89 8.64 2.71 2.22
N ALA A 90 9.29 1.58 2.51
CA ALA A 90 10.74 1.45 2.36
C ALA A 90 11.19 1.80 0.93
N GLY A 91 12.38 2.39 0.81
CA GLY A 91 12.92 2.87 -0.47
C GLY A 91 12.42 4.26 -0.89
N TRP A 92 11.62 4.92 -0.06
CA TRP A 92 11.26 6.32 -0.19
C TRP A 92 11.89 7.15 0.92
N VAL A 93 12.23 8.40 0.61
CA VAL A 93 12.71 9.39 1.59
C VAL A 93 11.94 10.70 1.41
N ALA A 94 11.64 11.38 2.52
CA ALA A 94 11.12 12.74 2.49
C ALA A 94 12.25 13.73 2.22
N THR A 95 12.16 14.48 1.13
CA THR A 95 13.12 15.52 0.75
C THR A 95 12.67 16.92 1.15
N ALA A 96 11.37 17.10 1.42
CA ALA A 96 10.80 18.33 1.96
C ALA A 96 9.60 18.02 2.85
N SER A 97 9.27 18.96 3.73
CA SER A 97 8.10 18.93 4.61
C SER A 97 7.45 20.31 4.58
N TYR A 98 6.14 20.36 4.34
CA TYR A 98 5.40 21.61 4.13
C TYR A 98 3.93 21.47 4.53
N TYR A 99 3.21 22.59 4.57
CA TYR A 99 1.76 22.60 4.77
C TYR A 99 1.01 22.51 3.43
N SER A 100 0.02 21.63 3.37
CA SER A 100 -0.94 21.49 2.28
C SER A 100 -2.36 21.46 2.85
N SER A 101 -3.25 22.30 2.31
CA SER A 101 -4.67 22.27 2.65
C SER A 101 -5.36 20.96 2.25
N GLY A 102 -4.85 20.27 1.23
CA GLY A 102 -5.33 18.94 0.81
C GLY A 102 -4.93 17.81 1.76
N CYS A 103 -3.99 18.05 2.68
CA CYS A 103 -3.51 17.04 3.64
C CYS A 103 -4.02 17.24 5.06
N VAL A 104 -5.14 17.95 5.22
CA VAL A 104 -5.79 18.17 6.50
C VAL A 104 -6.67 16.95 6.82
N ALA A 105 -6.11 15.93 7.48
CA ALA A 105 -6.83 14.69 7.83
C ALA A 105 -7.83 14.86 8.98
N PHE A 106 -7.70 15.93 9.76
CA PHE A 106 -8.54 16.27 10.89
C PHE A 106 -8.61 17.79 11.03
N PRO A 107 -9.66 18.35 11.66
CA PRO A 107 -9.77 19.78 11.87
C PRO A 107 -8.54 20.28 12.63
N ASN A 108 -7.68 21.04 11.95
CA ASN A 108 -6.56 21.72 12.57
C ASN A 108 -6.75 23.23 12.45
N GLY A 109 -6.53 23.95 13.54
CA GLY A 109 -6.60 25.42 13.53
C GLY A 109 -5.32 26.10 13.07
N GLY A 110 -4.34 25.34 12.55
CA GLY A 110 -2.98 25.83 12.31
C GLY A 110 -2.34 25.25 11.05
N PHE A 111 -1.28 25.92 10.59
CA PHE A 111 -0.58 25.64 9.34
C PHE A 111 0.70 24.81 9.53
N ASN A 112 0.68 23.86 10.47
CA ASN A 112 1.82 22.98 10.70
C ASN A 112 2.04 22.07 9.49
N ASN A 113 3.30 21.75 9.19
CA ASN A 113 3.61 20.85 8.10
C ASN A 113 2.87 19.52 8.24
N ASN A 114 2.13 19.15 7.19
CA ASN A 114 1.27 17.98 7.13
C ASN A 114 1.41 17.24 5.79
N ALA A 115 2.40 17.60 4.99
CA ALA A 115 2.71 16.97 3.70
C ALA A 115 4.23 16.87 3.51
N TRP A 116 4.63 15.93 2.66
CA TRP A 116 6.01 15.68 2.29
C TRP A 116 6.15 15.57 0.79
N THR A 117 7.27 16.08 0.29
CA THR A 117 7.79 15.67 -1.02
C THR A 117 8.62 14.42 -0.81
N LEU A 118 8.21 13.31 -1.41
CA LEU A 118 8.89 12.03 -1.32
C LEU A 118 9.66 11.75 -2.61
N LYS A 119 10.86 11.17 -2.47
CA LYS A 119 11.65 10.68 -3.60
C LYS A 119 11.94 9.20 -3.42
N ARG A 120 11.74 8.41 -4.49
CA ARG A 120 12.15 7.00 -4.52
C ARG A 120 13.66 6.88 -4.71
N VAL A 121 14.32 6.16 -3.82
CA VAL A 121 15.79 6.00 -3.78
C VAL A 121 16.25 4.55 -3.94
N SER A 122 15.36 3.57 -3.84
CA SER A 122 15.64 2.15 -4.10
C SER A 122 14.39 1.39 -4.56
#